data_AF-T0Y407-F1
#
_entry.id   AF-T0Y407-F1
#
_cell.length_a   1.000
_cell.length_b   1.000
_cell.length_c   1.000
_cell.angle_alpha   90.00
_cell.angle_beta   90.00
_cell.angle_gamma   90.00
#
_symmetry.space_group_name_H-M   'P 1'
#
loop_
_entity.id
_entity.type
_entity.pdbx_description
1 polymer ?
#
loop_
_entity_poly.entity_id
_entity_poly.type
_entity_poly.pdbx_seq_one_letter_code
_entity_poly.pdbx_strand_id
1 'polypeptide(L)'
;AATAGNDFDLRDLRRRPTSIYVGVNPDDLHRLRPVLSLFFQQAIGLQTRALPEHDATLTHQVLMMLDEFAALGRIPIIAESVSYLPGYNVRVVIVIHTPAQLREVYGMNAAETMLKSLAARIVFAPKDYADAREISDELGMTTVKARTVSRPLFDWGMRRARSRSVSVSEQRRR
;
A
#
# COMPACT_ATOMS: atom_id res chain seq x y z
N ALA A 1 -22.03 -23.13 -27.65
CA ALA A 1 -20.82 -22.81 -28.43
C ALA A 1 -20.09 -21.69 -27.70
N ALA A 2 -18.98 -21.97 -27.04
CA ALA A 2 -18.26 -21.03 -26.16
C ALA A 2 -16.79 -20.93 -26.57
N THR A 3 -16.56 -20.66 -27.86
CA THR A 3 -15.25 -20.34 -28.43
C THR A 3 -15.48 -19.37 -29.59
N ALA A 4 -15.59 -18.07 -29.33
CA ALA A 4 -15.63 -17.08 -30.41
C ALA A 4 -15.37 -15.65 -29.89
N GLY A 5 -14.10 -15.23 -29.92
CA GLY A 5 -13.69 -13.83 -29.72
C GLY A 5 -13.12 -13.57 -28.33
N ASN A 6 -11.84 -13.20 -28.28
CA ASN A 6 -11.33 -12.46 -27.13
C ASN A 6 -11.72 -11.00 -27.39
N ASP A 7 -12.73 -10.49 -26.68
CA ASP A 7 -13.24 -9.12 -26.90
C ASP A 7 -12.20 -8.04 -26.57
N PHE A 8 -11.15 -8.42 -25.84
CA PHE A 8 -10.04 -7.57 -25.48
C PHE A 8 -8.70 -8.29 -25.65
N ASP A 9 -7.66 -7.53 -25.99
CA ASP A 9 -6.30 -8.02 -26.01
C ASP A 9 -5.52 -7.39 -24.87
N LEU A 10 -4.97 -8.22 -23.97
CA LEU A 10 -4.13 -7.74 -22.88
C LEU A 10 -2.90 -6.98 -23.40
N ARG A 11 -2.42 -7.24 -24.63
CA ARG A 11 -1.32 -6.50 -25.27
C ARG A 11 -1.67 -5.03 -25.57
N ASP A 12 -2.95 -4.72 -25.68
CA ASP A 12 -3.42 -3.37 -26.01
C ASP A 12 -3.59 -2.47 -24.79
N LEU A 13 -3.47 -2.99 -23.55
CA LEU A 13 -3.71 -2.24 -22.31
C LEU A 13 -2.85 -0.96 -22.19
N ARG A 14 -1.63 -0.97 -22.73
CA ARG A 14 -0.72 0.19 -22.77
C ARG A 14 -0.78 1.01 -24.06
N ARG A 15 -1.49 0.52 -25.08
CA ARG A 15 -1.60 1.13 -26.42
C ARG A 15 -2.91 1.90 -26.59
N ARG A 16 -3.98 1.42 -25.96
CA ARG A 16 -5.33 1.98 -26.06
C ARG A 16 -5.96 2.08 -24.68
N PRO A 17 -6.70 3.15 -24.37
CA PRO A 17 -7.46 3.25 -23.12
C PRO A 17 -8.43 2.07 -22.98
N THR A 18 -8.18 1.20 -22.00
CA THR A 18 -8.98 -0.01 -21.75
C THR A 18 -9.08 -0.22 -20.25
N SER A 19 -10.26 -0.62 -19.76
CA SER A 19 -10.48 -1.01 -18.37
C SER A 19 -11.09 -2.41 -18.33
N ILE A 20 -10.48 -3.29 -17.53
CA ILE A 20 -10.93 -4.67 -17.36
C ILE A 20 -11.36 -4.83 -15.91
N TYR A 21 -12.59 -5.30 -15.70
CA TYR A 21 -13.14 -5.59 -14.39
C TYR A 21 -13.31 -7.09 -14.23
N VAL A 22 -12.73 -7.64 -13.16
CA VAL A 22 -12.84 -9.06 -12.83
C VAL A 22 -13.72 -9.19 -11.60
N GLY A 23 -14.99 -9.51 -11.82
CA GLY A 23 -15.95 -9.77 -10.76
C GLY A 23 -16.00 -11.25 -10.42
N VAL A 24 -15.78 -11.60 -9.15
CA VAL A 24 -15.84 -12.98 -8.65
C VAL A 24 -16.72 -13.00 -7.42
N ASN A 25 -17.68 -13.93 -7.36
CA ASN A 25 -18.45 -14.18 -6.15
C ASN A 25 -17.51 -14.78 -5.08
N PRO A 26 -17.52 -14.28 -3.83
CA PRO A 26 -16.77 -14.87 -2.72
C PRO A 26 -16.86 -16.41 -2.62
N ASP A 27 -18.04 -16.98 -2.89
CA ASP A 27 -18.27 -18.44 -2.83
C ASP A 27 -17.46 -19.23 -3.88
N ASP A 28 -17.19 -18.62 -5.04
CA ASP A 28 -16.44 -19.22 -6.13
C ASP A 28 -14.95 -18.89 -6.10
N LEU A 29 -14.54 -17.97 -5.22
CA LEU A 29 -13.19 -17.41 -5.25
C LEU A 29 -12.12 -18.49 -5.12
N HIS A 30 -12.30 -19.41 -4.16
CA HIS A 30 -11.36 -20.52 -3.97
C HIS A 30 -11.21 -21.39 -5.22
N ARG A 31 -12.31 -21.63 -5.96
CA ARG A 31 -12.33 -22.41 -7.20
C ARG A 31 -11.69 -21.66 -8.36
N LEU A 32 -11.91 -20.34 -8.45
CA LEU A 32 -11.40 -19.51 -9.55
C LEU A 32 -9.97 -19.04 -9.35
N ARG A 33 -9.36 -19.26 -8.18
CA ARG A 33 -7.95 -18.93 -7.87
C ARG A 33 -6.95 -19.32 -8.97
N PRO A 34 -6.95 -20.54 -9.53
CA PRO A 34 -6.02 -20.90 -10.60
C PRO A 34 -6.23 -20.07 -11.87
N VAL A 35 -7.49 -19.79 -12.23
CA VAL A 35 -7.84 -18.97 -13.39
C VAL A 35 -7.41 -17.52 -13.19
N LEU A 36 -7.67 -16.94 -12.02
CA LEU A 36 -7.21 -15.60 -11.67
C LEU A 36 -5.69 -15.52 -11.67
N SER A 37 -5.00 -16.52 -11.12
CA SER A 37 -3.54 -16.57 -11.13
C SER A 37 -2.98 -16.58 -12.55
N LEU A 38 -3.55 -17.40 -13.44
CA LEU A 38 -3.17 -17.43 -14.86
C LEU A 38 -3.46 -16.10 -15.55
N PHE A 39 -4.60 -15.48 -15.27
CA PHE A 39 -4.96 -14.17 -15.82
C PHE A 39 -3.93 -13.10 -15.43
N PHE A 40 -3.59 -12.98 -14.14
CA PHE A 40 -2.58 -12.02 -13.70
C PHE A 40 -1.18 -12.35 -14.22
N GLN A 41 -0.83 -13.63 -14.33
CA GLN A 41 0.43 -14.06 -14.95
C GLN A 41 0.54 -13.59 -16.40
N GLN A 42 -0.52 -13.78 -17.18
CA GLN A 42 -0.57 -13.32 -18.56
C GLN A 42 -0.58 -11.80 -18.66
N ALA A 43 -1.43 -11.12 -17.87
CA ALA A 43 -1.55 -9.67 -17.89
C ALA A 43 -0.20 -9.00 -17.57
N ILE A 44 0.43 -9.40 -16.46
CA ILE A 44 1.74 -8.90 -16.04
C ILE A 44 2.81 -9.25 -17.09
N GLY A 45 2.91 -10.54 -17.47
CA GLY A 45 3.92 -11.00 -18.40
C GLY A 45 3.83 -10.36 -19.79
N LEU A 46 2.63 -9.94 -20.23
CA LEU A 46 2.44 -9.18 -21.48
C LEU A 46 2.83 -7.71 -21.33
N GLN A 47 2.55 -7.08 -20.18
CA GLN A 47 2.92 -5.68 -19.96
C GLN A 47 4.43 -5.46 -19.74
N THR A 48 5.16 -6.50 -19.35
CA THR A 48 6.58 -6.43 -18.99
C THR A 48 7.52 -6.90 -20.11
N ARG A 49 7.04 -7.00 -21.36
CA ARG A 49 7.87 -7.44 -22.51
C ARG A 49 8.80 -6.36 -23.05
N ALA A 50 8.41 -5.10 -22.94
CA ALA A 50 9.17 -3.97 -23.45
C ALA A 50 9.02 -2.77 -22.52
N LEU A 51 10.15 -2.09 -22.28
CA LEU A 51 10.16 -0.82 -21.57
C LEU A 51 9.47 0.26 -22.43
N PRO A 52 8.74 1.21 -21.82
CA PRO A 52 8.10 2.32 -22.54
C PRO A 52 9.08 3.10 -23.43
N GLU A 53 10.34 3.22 -23.00
CA GLU A 53 11.41 3.94 -23.72
C GLU A 53 11.82 3.25 -25.03
N HIS A 54 11.60 1.94 -25.14
CA HIS A 54 11.99 1.14 -26.31
C HIS A 54 10.83 0.92 -27.30
N ASP A 55 9.61 1.32 -26.95
CA ASP A 55 8.45 1.17 -27.81
C ASP A 55 7.50 2.37 -27.65
N ALA A 56 7.58 3.29 -28.62
CA ALA A 56 6.79 4.53 -28.66
C ALA A 56 5.28 4.31 -28.72
N THR A 57 4.82 3.10 -29.03
CA THR A 57 3.39 2.78 -29.04
C THR A 57 2.82 2.52 -27.64
N LEU A 58 3.67 2.33 -26.62
CA LEU A 58 3.27 2.08 -25.24
C LEU A 58 3.02 3.39 -24.49
N THR A 59 2.01 4.13 -24.94
CA THR A 59 1.72 5.51 -24.53
C THR A 59 0.98 5.63 -23.19
N HIS A 60 0.40 4.54 -22.68
CA HIS A 60 -0.43 4.56 -21.48
C HIS A 60 0.22 3.83 -20.29
N GLN A 61 -0.13 4.27 -19.08
CA GLN A 61 0.14 3.55 -17.84
C GLN A 61 -1.01 2.61 -17.52
N VAL A 62 -0.69 1.43 -16.98
CA VAL A 62 -1.68 0.45 -16.53
C VAL A 62 -1.71 0.42 -15.02
N LEU A 63 -2.90 0.57 -14.43
CA LEU A 63 -3.12 0.37 -13.00
C LEU A 63 -3.77 -0.99 -12.76
N MET A 64 -3.09 -1.85 -12.00
CA MET A 64 -3.67 -3.05 -11.42
C MET A 64 -4.15 -2.73 -10.01
N MET A 65 -5.46 -2.63 -9.84
CA MET A 65 -6.10 -2.44 -8.55
C MET A 65 -6.61 -3.78 -8.04
N LEU A 66 -6.05 -4.22 -6.92
CA LEU A 66 -6.34 -5.50 -6.30
C LEU A 66 -7.09 -5.22 -5.00
N ASP A 67 -8.42 -5.17 -5.11
CA ASP A 67 -9.27 -5.07 -3.95
C ASP A 67 -9.30 -6.41 -3.21
N GLU A 68 -9.38 -6.34 -1.89
CA GLU A 68 -9.39 -7.48 -0.98
C GLU A 68 -8.35 -8.56 -1.33
N PHE A 69 -7.11 -8.13 -1.55
CA PHE A 69 -6.06 -8.98 -2.12
C PHE A 69 -5.79 -10.26 -1.31
N ALA A 70 -5.95 -10.19 0.02
CA ALA A 70 -5.79 -11.36 0.88
C ALA A 70 -6.86 -12.46 0.61
N ALA A 71 -8.08 -12.08 0.22
CA ALA A 71 -9.15 -13.04 -0.08
C ALA A 71 -8.82 -13.87 -1.33
N LEU A 72 -8.16 -13.25 -2.32
CA LEU A 72 -7.69 -13.95 -3.52
C LEU A 72 -6.73 -15.10 -3.19
N GLY A 73 -6.08 -15.06 -2.03
CA GLY A 73 -5.04 -16.01 -1.65
C GLY A 73 -3.74 -15.76 -2.42
N ARG A 74 -2.82 -16.72 -2.36
CA ARG A 74 -1.46 -16.53 -2.87
C ARG A 74 -1.44 -16.55 -4.40
N ILE A 75 -1.20 -15.39 -5.00
CA ILE A 75 -0.87 -15.20 -6.41
C ILE A 75 0.63 -14.84 -6.51
N PRO A 76 1.52 -15.79 -6.86
CA PRO A 76 2.97 -15.59 -6.81
C PRO A 76 3.48 -14.46 -7.69
N ILE A 77 2.96 -14.35 -8.93
CA ILE A 77 3.44 -13.37 -9.90
C ILE A 77 3.30 -11.93 -9.41
N ILE A 78 2.28 -11.62 -8.60
CA ILE A 78 2.07 -10.27 -8.07
C ILE A 78 3.16 -9.94 -7.03
N ALA A 79 3.46 -10.88 -6.13
CA ALA A 79 4.51 -10.71 -5.13
C ALA A 79 5.90 -10.57 -5.77
N GLU A 80 6.17 -11.33 -6.82
CA GLU A 80 7.46 -11.32 -7.53
C GLU A 80 7.63 -10.08 -8.42
N SER A 81 6.53 -9.50 -8.92
CA SER A 81 6.58 -8.42 -9.91
C SER A 81 6.49 -7.01 -9.35
N VAL A 82 5.92 -6.84 -8.15
CA VAL A 82 5.61 -5.52 -7.56
C VAL A 82 6.81 -4.57 -7.56
N SER A 83 8.03 -5.07 -7.38
CA SER A 83 9.25 -4.25 -7.29
C SER A 83 9.73 -3.70 -8.64
N TYR A 84 9.46 -4.37 -9.77
CA TYR A 84 9.96 -3.96 -11.09
C TYR A 84 8.88 -3.40 -12.02
N LEU A 85 7.59 -3.62 -11.73
CA LEU A 85 6.47 -3.14 -12.54
C LEU A 85 6.48 -1.63 -12.83
N PRO A 86 6.86 -0.74 -11.88
CA PRO A 86 6.90 0.70 -12.15
C PRO A 86 7.79 1.08 -13.36
N GLY A 87 8.88 0.35 -13.61
CA GLY A 87 9.75 0.56 -14.76
C GLY A 87 9.06 0.29 -16.11
N TYR A 88 7.99 -0.51 -16.10
CA TYR A 88 7.19 -0.84 -17.28
C TYR A 88 5.93 0.02 -17.41
N ASN A 89 5.83 1.14 -16.68
CA ASN A 89 4.59 1.93 -16.59
C ASN A 89 3.38 1.13 -16.09
N VAL A 90 3.63 0.10 -15.28
CA VAL A 90 2.59 -0.67 -14.59
C VAL A 90 2.60 -0.31 -13.11
N ARG A 91 1.46 0.12 -12.59
CA ARG A 91 1.25 0.48 -11.19
C ARG A 91 0.39 -0.59 -10.53
N VAL A 92 0.67 -0.86 -9.26
CA VAL A 92 -0.12 -1.80 -8.46
C VAL A 92 -0.64 -1.07 -7.24
N VAL A 93 -1.94 -1.20 -6.98
CA VAL A 93 -2.58 -0.78 -5.72
C VAL A 93 -3.15 -2.04 -5.08
N ILE A 94 -2.70 -2.32 -3.87
CA ILE A 94 -3.13 -3.47 -3.08
C ILE A 94 -3.96 -2.96 -1.91
N VAL A 95 -5.20 -3.44 -1.79
CA VAL A 95 -6.07 -3.15 -0.65
C VAL A 95 -6.15 -4.38 0.23
N ILE A 96 -5.81 -4.21 1.50
CA ILE A 96 -5.87 -5.24 2.55
C ILE A 96 -6.53 -4.65 3.80
N HIS A 97 -7.21 -5.49 4.58
CA HIS A 97 -7.77 -5.03 5.85
C HIS A 97 -6.71 -4.87 6.93
N THR A 98 -5.80 -5.86 7.03
CA THR A 98 -4.69 -5.83 7.98
C THR A 98 -3.41 -6.38 7.33
N PRO A 99 -2.22 -5.89 7.72
CA PRO A 99 -0.94 -6.47 7.30
C PRO A 99 -0.80 -7.95 7.69
N ALA A 100 -1.42 -8.36 8.80
CA ALA A 100 -1.41 -9.74 9.27
C ALA A 100 -1.98 -10.73 8.25
N GLN A 101 -3.05 -10.37 7.54
CA GLN A 101 -3.61 -11.21 6.47
C GLN A 101 -2.62 -11.42 5.32
N LEU A 102 -1.86 -10.39 4.95
CA LEU A 102 -0.85 -10.51 3.91
C LEU A 102 0.27 -11.47 4.35
N ARG A 103 0.69 -11.36 5.62
CA ARG A 103 1.69 -12.26 6.23
C ARG A 103 1.21 -13.72 6.30
N GLU A 104 -0.07 -13.94 6.56
CA GLU A 104 -0.67 -15.27 6.56
C GLU A 104 -0.62 -15.93 5.17
N VAL A 105 -0.93 -15.17 4.12
CA VAL A 105 -1.00 -15.69 2.75
C VAL A 105 0.39 -15.87 2.11
N TYR A 106 1.30 -14.91 2.32
CA TYR A 106 2.59 -14.86 1.63
C TYR A 106 3.78 -15.24 2.52
N GLY A 107 3.57 -15.36 3.83
CA GLY A 107 4.64 -15.47 4.81
C GLY A 107 5.24 -14.11 5.17
N MET A 108 5.84 -14.04 6.36
CA MET A 108 6.40 -12.81 6.94
C MET A 108 7.35 -12.09 5.97
N ASN A 109 8.36 -12.79 5.45
CA ASN A 109 9.40 -12.18 4.64
C ASN A 109 8.86 -11.61 3.32
N ALA A 110 8.03 -12.36 2.60
CA ALA A 110 7.50 -11.90 1.31
C ALA A 110 6.50 -10.76 1.48
N ALA A 111 5.64 -10.81 2.52
CA ALA A 111 4.73 -9.72 2.84
C ALA A 111 5.49 -8.41 3.13
N GLU A 112 6.56 -8.48 3.92
CA GLU A 112 7.44 -7.33 4.19
C GLU A 112 8.08 -6.77 2.92
N THR A 113 8.59 -7.63 2.05
CA THR A 113 9.15 -7.22 0.76
C THR A 113 8.11 -6.51 -0.11
N MET A 114 6.88 -7.04 -0.15
CA MET A 114 5.79 -6.45 -0.92
C MET A 114 5.42 -5.06 -0.39
N LEU A 115 5.19 -4.94 0.93
CA LEU A 115 4.85 -3.67 1.57
C LEU A 115 5.92 -2.60 1.35
N LYS A 116 7.21 -2.97 1.45
CA LYS A 116 8.34 -2.05 1.23
C LYS A 116 8.56 -1.67 -0.23
N SER A 117 8.14 -2.52 -1.16
CA SER A 117 8.27 -2.24 -2.61
C SER A 117 7.21 -1.25 -3.10
N LEU A 118 6.09 -1.13 -2.41
CA LEU A 118 5.05 -0.16 -2.74
C LEU A 118 5.50 1.24 -2.35
N ALA A 119 5.41 2.18 -3.30
CA ALA A 119 5.90 3.54 -3.12
C ALA A 119 5.13 4.36 -2.06
N ALA A 120 3.89 3.97 -1.76
CA ALA A 120 3.04 4.64 -0.79
C ALA A 120 2.19 3.62 -0.05
N ARG A 121 1.97 3.88 1.24
CA ARG A 121 1.07 3.12 2.11
C ARG A 121 0.03 4.08 2.67
N ILE A 122 -1.24 3.83 2.37
CA ILE A 122 -2.36 4.56 2.96
C ILE A 122 -2.93 3.70 4.07
N VAL A 123 -3.00 4.27 5.27
CA VAL A 123 -3.45 3.57 6.47
C VAL A 123 -4.67 4.29 7.03
N PHE A 124 -5.77 3.56 7.15
CA PHE A 124 -6.97 4.03 7.85
C PHE A 124 -6.86 3.74 9.35
N ALA A 125 -7.71 4.39 10.16
CA ALA A 125 -7.69 4.25 11.61
C ALA A 125 -7.68 2.75 12.01
N PRO A 126 -6.60 2.27 12.67
CA PRO A 126 -6.48 0.87 13.04
C PRO A 126 -7.53 0.52 14.10
N LYS A 127 -8.06 -0.70 14.02
CA LYS A 127 -9.01 -1.23 15.01
C LYS A 127 -8.33 -1.94 16.18
N ASP A 128 -7.10 -2.41 15.98
CA ASP A 128 -6.30 -3.13 16.98
C ASP A 128 -5.09 -2.28 17.41
N TYR A 129 -4.76 -2.37 18.69
CA TYR A 129 -3.57 -1.77 19.29
C TYR A 129 -2.27 -2.32 18.69
N ALA A 130 -2.21 -3.60 18.34
CA ALA A 130 -1.02 -4.22 17.76
C ALA A 130 -0.67 -3.58 16.40
N ASP A 131 -1.65 -3.50 15.50
CA ASP A 131 -1.51 -2.84 14.21
C ASP A 131 -1.17 -1.35 14.38
N ALA A 132 -1.85 -0.66 15.30
CA ALA A 132 -1.58 0.75 15.58
C ALA A 132 -0.14 1.00 16.01
N ARG A 133 0.42 0.11 16.82
CA ARG A 133 1.79 0.19 17.28
C ARG A 133 2.78 -0.09 16.16
N GLU A 134 2.55 -1.13 15.35
CA GLU A 134 3.36 -1.44 14.17
C GLU A 134 3.43 -0.24 13.21
N ILE A 135 2.28 0.33 12.88
CA ILE A 135 2.17 1.54 12.03
C ILE A 135 2.88 2.73 12.67
N SER A 136 2.70 2.94 13.98
CA SER A 136 3.35 4.04 14.70
C SER A 136 4.87 3.92 14.70
N ASP A 137 5.40 2.70 14.88
CA ASP A 137 6.83 2.44 14.89
C ASP A 137 7.41 2.63 13.47
N GLU A 138 6.67 2.27 12.42
CA GLU A 138 7.05 2.52 11.01
C GLU A 138 7.07 4.00 10.63
N LEU A 139 6.07 4.79 11.06
CA LEU A 139 5.99 6.23 10.76
C LEU A 139 7.09 7.04 11.48
N GLY A 140 7.71 6.44 12.49
CA GLY A 140 8.75 7.06 13.30
C GLY A 140 8.21 8.14 14.23
N MET A 141 9.15 8.82 14.87
CA MET A 141 8.86 9.80 15.92
C MET A 141 9.17 11.19 15.40
N THR A 142 8.22 12.12 15.50
CA THR A 142 8.47 13.53 15.23
C THR A 142 8.80 14.26 16.53
N THR A 143 9.91 15.01 16.54
CA THR A 143 10.31 15.81 17.71
C THR A 143 9.52 17.09 17.71
N VAL A 144 8.62 17.26 18.69
CA VAL A 144 7.88 18.50 18.88
C VAL A 144 8.53 19.28 20.02
N LYS A 145 8.85 20.55 19.77
CA LYS A 145 9.34 21.45 20.83
C LYS A 145 8.18 21.73 21.79
N ALA A 146 8.22 21.13 22.97
CA ALA A 146 7.23 21.34 24.01
C ALA A 146 7.64 22.56 24.84
N ARG A 147 6.84 23.62 24.79
CA ARG A 147 7.03 24.81 25.63
C ARG A 147 6.22 24.65 26.91
N THR A 148 6.89 24.29 28.01
CA THR A 148 6.26 24.26 29.32
C THR A 148 6.36 25.63 29.94
N VAL A 149 5.22 26.30 30.13
CA VAL A 149 5.14 27.60 30.81
C VAL A 149 4.70 27.34 32.25
N SER A 150 5.62 27.44 33.19
CA SER A 150 5.30 27.39 34.61
C SER A 150 4.78 28.76 35.07
N ARG A 151 3.57 28.80 35.63
CA ARG A 151 3.03 29.96 36.32
C ARG A 151 3.14 29.71 37.81
N PRO A 152 3.89 30.52 38.59
CA PRO A 152 3.88 30.38 40.03
C PRO A 152 2.46 30.66 40.55
N LEU A 153 1.96 29.77 41.42
CA LEU A 153 0.77 30.03 42.21
C LEU A 153 1.04 31.24 43.11
N PHE A 154 0.06 32.11 43.19
CA PHE A 154 0.11 33.39 43.90
C PHE A 154 0.35 33.15 45.40
N ASP A 155 1.53 33.51 45.90
CA ASP A 155 1.85 33.55 47.33
C ASP A 155 1.51 34.95 47.85
N TRP A 156 0.54 35.04 48.77
CA TRP A 156 -0.03 36.28 49.32
C TRP A 156 0.99 37.08 50.18
N GLY A 157 2.23 36.60 50.37
CA GLY A 157 3.20 37.21 51.29
C GLY A 157 4.32 38.05 50.67
N MET A 158 4.65 37.95 49.38
CA MET A 158 5.94 38.43 48.88
C MET A 158 5.84 39.37 47.66
N ARG A 159 6.02 40.69 47.88
CA ARG A 159 6.09 41.73 46.82
C ARG A 159 7.40 41.69 46.02
N ARG A 160 7.67 40.59 45.29
CA ARG A 160 8.65 40.60 44.19
C ARG A 160 8.07 39.87 42.99
N ALA A 161 7.91 40.59 41.88
CA ALA A 161 7.55 40.01 40.60
C ALA A 161 8.64 39.01 40.17
N ARG A 162 8.39 37.71 40.33
CA ARG A 162 9.27 36.67 39.77
C ARG A 162 8.97 36.50 38.29
N SER A 163 10.01 36.54 37.48
CA SER A 163 9.99 36.38 36.03
C SER A 163 9.35 35.04 35.64
N ARG A 164 8.51 35.05 34.60
CA ARG A 164 8.00 33.82 33.95
C ARG A 164 9.19 32.96 33.50
N SER A 165 9.30 31.74 34.02
CA SER A 165 10.24 30.76 33.47
C SER A 165 9.57 30.03 32.31
N VAL A 166 10.26 30.03 31.17
CA VAL A 166 9.87 29.27 29.97
C VAL A 166 10.93 28.20 29.80
N SER A 167 10.56 26.94 30.03
CA SER A 167 11.39 25.81 29.69
C SER A 167 10.99 25.33 28.30
N VAL A 168 11.94 25.32 27.37
CA VAL A 168 11.78 24.69 26.05
C VAL A 168 12.46 23.34 26.17
N SER A 169 11.68 22.27 26.26
CA SER A 169 12.18 20.91 26.22
C SER A 169 11.87 20.29 24.86
N GLU A 170 12.85 19.62 24.29
CA GLU A 170 12.61 18.74 23.14
C GLU A 170 12.00 17.45 23.69
N GLN A 171 10.68 17.33 23.55
CA GLN A 171 9.98 16.10 23.91
C GLN A 171 9.72 15.30 22.65
N ARG A 172 10.20 14.05 22.66
CA ARG A 172 9.79 13.03 21.68
C ARG A 172 8.31 12.78 21.88
N ARG A 173 7.48 13.14 20.91
CA ARG A 173 6.05 12.87 20.94
C ARG A 173 5.77 11.65 20.05
N ARG A 174 5.07 10.68 20.64
CA ARG A 174 4.48 9.54 19.93
C ARG A 174 3.19 10.00 19.28
#